data_AF-A0A940UDE9-F1
#
_entry.id   AF-A0A940UDE9-F1
#
_cell.length_a   1.000
_cell.length_b   1.000
_cell.length_c   1.000
_cell.angle_alpha   90.00
_cell.angle_beta   90.00
_cell.angle_gamma   90.00
#
_symmetry.space_group_name_H-M   'P 1'
#
loop_
_entity.id
_entity.type
_entity.pdbx_description
1 polymer ?
#
loop_
_entity_poly.entity_id
_entity_poly.type
_entity_poly.pdbx_seq_one_letter_code
_entity_poly.pdbx_strand_id
1 'polypeptide(L)'
;MLDRTKTVLVNGAVIASASILLFAGATQFRQWSQLSRGEKALAAGDQINAIAGFESAIHMYTPFSPLVERAAEKLWMIGRDLESRGDTEKALIAYRALRSSFYATHGLFKPGMKWIVICDEKIQLLAKPLQPAR
;
A
#
# COMPACT_ATOMS: atom_id res chain seq x y z
N MET A 1 -19.38 2.96 46.49
CA MET A 1 -18.52 2.11 45.62
C MET A 1 -18.88 2.23 44.13
N LEU A 2 -20.17 2.30 43.76
CA LEU A 2 -20.62 2.43 42.37
C LEU A 2 -20.01 3.64 41.61
N ASP A 3 -19.88 4.80 42.26
CA ASP A 3 -19.36 6.01 41.60
C ASP A 3 -17.87 5.94 41.27
N ARG A 4 -17.07 5.30 42.14
CA ARG A 4 -15.63 5.10 41.89
C ARG A 4 -15.41 4.17 40.70
N THR A 5 -16.23 3.13 40.58
CA THR A 5 -16.19 2.20 39.44
C THR A 5 -16.60 2.89 38.14
N LYS A 6 -17.65 3.73 38.16
CA LYS A 6 -18.07 4.53 36.99
C LYS A 6 -16.97 5.49 36.53
N THR A 7 -16.34 6.22 37.45
CA THR A 7 -15.25 7.15 37.10
C THR A 7 -14.04 6.43 36.51
N VAL A 8 -13.66 5.26 37.04
CA VAL A 8 -12.56 4.46 36.48
C VAL A 8 -12.91 3.94 35.08
N LEU A 9 -14.13 3.47 34.85
CA LEU A 9 -14.61 3.05 33.53
C LEU A 9 -14.58 4.19 32.51
N VAL A 10 -15.08 5.37 32.89
CA VAL A 10 -15.09 6.56 32.01
C VAL A 10 -13.67 6.99 31.69
N ASN A 11 -12.80 7.12 32.70
CA ASN A 11 -11.40 7.52 32.47
C ASN A 11 -10.65 6.49 31.62
N GLY A 12 -10.87 5.20 31.88
CA GLY A 12 -10.31 4.11 31.07
C GLY A 12 -10.75 4.19 29.61
N ALA A 13 -12.05 4.42 29.37
CA ALA A 13 -12.57 4.60 28.01
C ALA A 13 -11.96 5.83 27.32
N VAL A 14 -11.87 6.97 28.02
CA VAL A 14 -11.25 8.20 27.48
C VAL A 14 -9.79 7.97 27.10
N ILE A 15 -9.01 7.33 27.98
CA ILE A 15 -7.59 7.03 27.71
C ILE A 15 -7.45 6.07 26.53
N ALA A 16 -8.29 5.03 26.45
CA ALA A 16 -8.28 4.08 25.35
C ALA A 16 -8.62 4.77 24.02
N SER A 17 -9.67 5.60 23.99
CA SER A 17 -10.05 6.37 22.80
C SER A 17 -8.96 7.35 22.38
N ALA A 18 -8.37 8.10 23.31
CA ALA A 18 -7.26 9.00 23.02
C ALA A 18 -6.04 8.25 22.44
N SER A 19 -5.71 7.07 23.00
CA SER A 19 -4.62 6.24 22.51
C SER A 19 -4.87 5.73 21.09
N ILE A 20 -6.08 5.28 20.79
CA ILE A 20 -6.49 4.83 19.45
C ILE A 20 -6.36 5.99 18.44
N LEU A 21 -6.84 7.19 18.81
CA LEU A 21 -6.76 8.37 17.95
C LEU A 21 -5.31 8.78 17.66
N LEU A 22 -4.45 8.80 18.69
CA LEU A 22 -3.03 9.10 18.53
C LEU A 22 -2.34 8.07 17.64
N PHE A 23 -2.63 6.79 17.83
CA PHE A 23 -2.08 5.72 17.00
C PHE A 23 -2.53 5.82 15.53
N ALA A 24 -3.82 6.08 15.30
CA ALA A 24 -4.35 6.26 13.95
C ALA A 24 -3.74 7.49 13.27
N GLY A 25 -3.65 8.62 13.96
CA GLY A 25 -3.05 9.85 13.45
C GLY A 25 -1.57 9.69 13.12
N ALA A 26 -0.79 9.06 14.00
CA ALA A 26 0.62 8.78 13.77
C ALA A 26 0.82 7.85 12.56
N THR A 27 -0.03 6.84 12.41
CA THR A 27 0.03 5.89 11.29
C THR A 27 -0.29 6.58 9.97
N GLN A 28 -1.35 7.39 9.93
CA GLN A 28 -1.72 8.21 8.76
C GLN A 28 -0.60 9.17 8.36
N PHE A 29 0.04 9.85 9.32
CA PHE A 29 1.15 10.74 9.03
C PHE A 29 2.35 9.99 8.42
N ARG A 30 2.70 8.83 8.97
CA ARG A 30 3.78 7.99 8.43
C ARG A 30 3.46 7.49 7.02
N GLN A 31 2.22 7.06 6.78
CA GLN A 31 1.76 6.63 5.48
C GLN A 31 1.87 7.75 4.44
N TRP A 32 1.41 8.95 4.78
CA TRP A 32 1.54 10.14 3.93
C TRP A 32 3.01 10.48 3.64
N SER A 33 3.88 10.38 4.65
CA SER A 33 5.31 10.59 4.46
C SER A 33 5.92 9.60 3.46
N GLN A 34 5.51 8.33 3.46
CA GLN A 34 6.02 7.35 2.51
C GLN A 34 5.50 7.60 1.09
N LEU A 35 4.21 7.94 0.96
CA LEU A 35 3.64 8.36 -0.32
C LEU A 35 4.39 9.57 -0.89
N SER A 36 4.63 10.60 -0.07
CA SER A 36 5.37 11.79 -0.48
C SER A 36 6.81 11.47 -0.90
N ARG A 37 7.48 10.54 -0.22
CA ARG A 37 8.82 10.07 -0.62
C ARG A 37 8.78 9.37 -1.99
N GLY A 38 7.79 8.51 -2.22
CA GLY A 38 7.58 7.85 -3.51
C GLY A 38 7.33 8.86 -4.63
N GLU A 39 6.49 9.88 -4.40
CA GLU A 39 6.22 10.95 -5.36
C GLU A 39 7.46 11.79 -5.68
N LYS A 40 8.27 12.12 -4.67
CA LYS A 40 9.54 12.84 -4.85
C LYS A 40 10.56 12.02 -5.66
N ALA A 41 10.69 10.73 -5.34
CA ALA A 41 11.58 9.84 -6.08
C ALA A 41 11.12 9.68 -7.54
N LEU A 42 9.81 9.55 -7.77
CA LEU A 42 9.24 9.47 -9.12
C LEU A 42 9.52 10.76 -9.91
N ALA A 43 9.36 11.93 -9.29
CA ALA A 43 9.67 13.22 -9.92
C ALA A 43 11.16 13.37 -10.25
N ALA A 44 12.04 12.73 -9.47
CA ALA A 44 13.48 12.68 -9.73
C ALA A 44 13.89 11.62 -10.77
N GLY A 45 12.94 10.84 -11.31
CA GLY A 45 13.22 9.74 -12.24
C GLY A 45 13.73 8.46 -11.56
N ASP A 46 13.79 8.44 -10.23
CA ASP A 46 14.24 7.29 -9.45
C ASP A 46 13.08 6.31 -9.23
N GLN A 47 12.86 5.44 -10.22
CA GLN A 47 11.76 4.48 -10.22
C GLN A 47 11.87 3.45 -9.09
N ILE A 48 13.08 3.04 -8.69
CA ILE A 48 13.27 2.02 -7.65
C ILE A 48 12.80 2.58 -6.31
N ASN A 49 13.27 3.78 -5.95
CA ASN A 49 12.86 4.42 -4.70
C ASN A 49 11.38 4.88 -4.75
N ALA A 50 10.85 5.21 -5.93
CA ALA A 50 9.44 5.49 -6.11
C ALA A 50 8.57 4.27 -5.75
N ILE A 51 8.89 3.11 -6.32
CA ILE A 51 8.17 1.86 -6.07
C ILE A 51 8.20 1.52 -4.57
N ALA A 52 9.39 1.52 -3.96
CA ALA A 52 9.55 1.21 -2.53
C ALA A 52 8.74 2.15 -1.62
N GLY A 53 8.67 3.44 -1.95
CA GLY A 53 7.86 4.42 -1.22
C GLY A 53 6.36 4.13 -1.31
N PHE A 54 5.87 3.75 -2.50
CA PHE A 54 4.46 3.40 -2.70
C PHE A 54 4.08 2.07 -2.06
N GLU A 55 4.92 1.03 -2.17
CA GLU A 55 4.71 -0.24 -1.47
C GLU A 55 4.62 -0.02 0.04
N SER A 56 5.55 0.77 0.60
CA SER A 56 5.54 1.13 2.02
C SER A 56 4.26 1.84 2.44
N ALA A 57 3.72 2.71 1.59
CA ALA A 57 2.44 3.38 1.84
C ALA A 57 1.24 2.41 1.80
N ILE A 58 1.27 1.38 0.95
CA ILE A 58 0.24 0.34 0.89
C ILE A 58 0.33 -0.58 2.12
N HIS A 59 1.54 -1.01 2.50
CA HIS A 59 1.76 -1.86 3.68
C HIS A 59 1.28 -1.22 4.98
N MET A 60 1.30 0.11 5.07
CA MET A 60 0.66 0.88 6.15
C MET A 60 -0.86 0.98 5.97
N TYR A 61 -1.51 -0.15 5.62
CA TYR A 61 -2.93 -0.19 5.34
C TYR A 61 -3.73 0.31 6.55
N THR A 62 -4.50 1.36 6.30
CA THR A 62 -5.48 1.90 7.24
C THR A 62 -6.84 1.88 6.53
N PRO A 63 -7.87 1.26 7.13
CA PRO A 63 -9.20 1.21 6.52
C PRO A 63 -9.67 2.60 6.11
N PHE A 64 -10.26 2.71 4.92
CA PHE A 64 -10.82 3.94 4.35
C PHE A 64 -9.81 5.07 4.06
N SER A 65 -8.50 4.81 4.18
CA SER A 65 -7.47 5.78 3.83
C SER A 65 -7.37 5.96 2.32
N PRO A 66 -7.51 7.20 1.79
CA PRO A 66 -7.32 7.46 0.36
C PRO A 66 -5.86 7.30 -0.09
N LEU A 67 -4.91 7.27 0.85
CA LEU A 67 -3.48 7.20 0.56
C LEU A 67 -3.08 5.83 -0.02
N VAL A 68 -3.77 4.75 0.39
CA VAL A 68 -3.53 3.40 -0.14
C VAL A 68 -3.89 3.36 -1.63
N GLU A 69 -5.09 3.83 -1.98
CA GLU A 69 -5.56 3.82 -3.36
C GLU A 69 -4.69 4.71 -4.24
N ARG A 70 -4.31 5.90 -3.75
CA ARG A 70 -3.40 6.79 -4.47
C ARG A 70 -2.02 6.15 -4.70
N ALA A 71 -1.45 5.46 -3.72
CA ALA A 71 -0.19 4.73 -3.90
C ALA A 71 -0.32 3.61 -4.94
N ALA A 72 -1.44 2.88 -4.91
CA ALA A 72 -1.74 1.84 -5.88
C ALA A 72 -1.86 2.39 -7.32
N GLU A 73 -2.58 3.50 -7.49
CA GLU A 73 -2.69 4.20 -8.77
C GLU A 73 -1.31 4.63 -9.29
N LYS A 74 -0.43 5.15 -8.43
CA LYS A 74 0.94 5.54 -8.83
C LYS A 74 1.77 4.35 -9.29
N LEU A 75 1.74 3.22 -8.58
CA LEU A 75 2.42 1.99 -9.01
C LEU A 75 1.87 1.47 -10.34
N TRP A 76 0.55 1.50 -10.50
CA TRP A 76 -0.10 1.13 -11.76
C TRP A 76 0.35 2.02 -12.92
N MET A 77 0.39 3.34 -12.71
CA MET A 77 0.88 4.30 -13.72
C MET A 77 2.34 4.06 -14.09
N ILE A 78 3.22 3.75 -13.12
CA ILE A 78 4.61 3.39 -13.38
C ILE A 78 4.69 2.16 -14.28
N GLY A 79 3.94 1.09 -13.94
CA GLY A 79 3.90 -0.12 -14.77
C GLY A 79 3.42 0.15 -16.19
N ARG A 80 2.37 0.96 -16.35
CA ARG A 80 1.81 1.35 -17.65
C ARG A 80 2.77 2.20 -18.49
N ASP A 81 3.45 3.16 -17.87
CA ASP A 81 4.44 4.00 -18.54
C ASP A 81 5.63 3.15 -19.04
N LEU A 82 6.17 2.28 -18.19
CA LEU A 82 7.24 1.35 -18.56
C LEU A 82 6.82 0.39 -19.67
N GLU A 83 5.61 -0.16 -19.58
CA GLU A 83 5.03 -1.03 -20.62
C GLU A 83 4.94 -0.27 -21.95
N SER A 84 4.49 0.98 -21.94
CA SER A 84 4.35 1.80 -23.16
C SER A 84 5.69 2.14 -23.82
N ARG A 85 6.78 2.15 -23.04
CA ARG A 85 8.15 2.37 -23.53
C ARG A 85 8.82 1.08 -24.03
N GLY A 86 8.12 -0.06 -23.96
CA GLY A 86 8.66 -1.38 -24.31
C GLY A 86 9.58 -1.98 -23.25
N ASP A 87 9.67 -1.36 -22.06
CA ASP A 87 10.55 -1.79 -20.97
C ASP A 87 9.83 -2.86 -20.10
N THR A 88 9.43 -3.96 -20.75
CA THR A 88 8.51 -4.98 -20.21
C THR A 88 8.98 -5.59 -18.89
N GLU A 89 10.29 -5.81 -18.72
CA GLU A 89 10.82 -6.38 -17.47
C GLU A 89 10.60 -5.44 -16.29
N LYS A 90 10.81 -4.14 -16.47
CA LYS A 90 10.57 -3.14 -15.42
C LYS A 90 9.07 -2.93 -15.18
N ALA A 91 8.25 -2.99 -16.23
CA ALA A 91 6.80 -2.96 -16.07
C ALA A 91 6.31 -4.13 -15.19
N LEU A 92 6.83 -5.35 -15.42
CA LEU A 92 6.54 -6.52 -14.61
C LEU A 92 6.96 -6.35 -13.15
N ILE A 93 8.08 -5.68 -12.87
CA ILE A 93 8.49 -5.35 -11.49
C ILE A 93 7.43 -4.48 -10.82
N ALA A 94 6.98 -3.41 -11.46
CA ALA A 94 5.97 -2.51 -10.90
C ALA A 94 4.62 -3.21 -10.66
N TYR A 95 4.14 -4.02 -11.61
CA TYR A 95 2.90 -4.77 -11.44
C TYR A 95 2.99 -5.84 -10.35
N ARG A 96 4.14 -6.53 -10.24
CA ARG A 96 4.37 -7.52 -9.18
C ARG A 96 4.43 -6.85 -7.81
N ALA A 97 5.13 -5.71 -7.70
CA ALA A 97 5.21 -4.90 -6.49
C ALA A 97 3.82 -4.45 -5.99
N LEU A 98 2.98 -3.94 -6.90
CA LEU A 98 1.61 -3.55 -6.58
C LEU A 98 0.79 -4.75 -6.06
N ARG A 99 0.85 -5.87 -6.78
CA ARG A 99 0.13 -7.09 -6.38
C ARG A 99 0.63 -7.64 -5.03
N SER A 100 1.94 -7.76 -4.84
CA SER A 100 2.52 -8.28 -3.60
C SER A 100 2.23 -7.39 -2.41
N SER A 101 2.22 -6.06 -2.61
CA SER A 101 1.88 -5.12 -1.55
C SER A 101 0.49 -5.37 -0.99
N PHE A 102 -0.50 -5.61 -1.86
CA PHE A 102 -1.85 -5.93 -1.39
C PHE A 102 -1.94 -7.31 -0.75
N TYR A 103 -1.28 -8.33 -1.30
CA TYR A 103 -1.21 -9.64 -0.64
C TYR A 103 -0.62 -9.55 0.77
N ALA A 104 0.43 -8.73 0.98
CA ALA A 104 1.05 -8.54 2.29
C ALA A 104 0.11 -7.86 3.30
N THR A 105 -0.91 -7.13 2.84
CA THR A 105 -1.92 -6.48 3.68
C THR A 105 -3.16 -7.34 3.96
N HIS A 106 -3.22 -8.57 3.42
CA HIS A 106 -4.33 -9.48 3.69
C HIS A 106 -4.27 -10.01 5.13
N GLY A 107 -5.44 -10.11 5.74
CA GLY A 107 -5.62 -10.70 7.06
C GLY A 107 -7.07 -11.12 7.22
N LEU A 108 -7.78 -10.52 8.18
CA LEU A 108 -9.24 -10.68 8.29
C LEU A 108 -9.98 -10.08 7.09
N PHE A 109 -9.40 -9.05 6.47
CA PHE A 109 -9.93 -8.41 5.27
C PHE A 109 -8.95 -8.61 4.11
N LYS A 110 -9.48 -8.51 2.89
CA LYS A 110 -8.71 -8.62 1.64
C LYS A 110 -8.79 -7.31 0.86
N PRO A 111 -8.06 -6.26 1.28
CA PRO A 111 -8.04 -4.99 0.56
C PRO A 111 -7.40 -5.16 -0.84
N GLY A 112 -7.75 -4.25 -1.75
CA GLY A 112 -7.10 -4.13 -3.06
C GLY A 112 -7.36 -5.27 -4.04
N MET A 113 -8.43 -6.06 -3.88
CA MET A 113 -8.77 -7.15 -4.80
C MET A 113 -8.84 -6.70 -6.27
N LYS A 114 -9.37 -5.50 -6.54
CA LYS A 114 -9.37 -4.89 -7.88
C LYS A 114 -7.95 -4.80 -8.46
N TRP A 115 -6.99 -4.31 -7.67
CA TRP A 115 -5.59 -4.16 -8.08
C TRP A 115 -4.92 -5.51 -8.33
N ILE A 116 -5.17 -6.49 -7.45
CA ILE A 116 -4.65 -7.86 -7.60
C ILE A 116 -5.09 -8.46 -8.94
N VAL A 117 -6.40 -8.40 -9.24
CA VAL A 117 -6.96 -8.99 -10.47
C VAL A 117 -6.34 -8.36 -11.72
N ILE A 118 -6.33 -7.03 -11.82
CA ILE A 118 -5.79 -6.37 -13.02
C ILE A 118 -4.27 -6.56 -13.16
N CYS A 119 -3.54 -6.67 -12.04
CA CYS A 119 -2.10 -6.97 -12.08
C CYS A 119 -1.85 -8.42 -12.48
N ASP A 120 -2.65 -9.38 -12.04
CA ASP A 120 -2.52 -10.77 -12.45
C ASP A 120 -2.74 -10.93 -13.96
N GLU A 121 -3.78 -10.31 -14.52
CA GLU A 121 -4.01 -10.27 -15.95
C GLU A 121 -2.81 -9.69 -16.70
N LYS A 122 -2.28 -8.54 -16.25
CA LYS A 122 -1.12 -7.90 -16.86
C LYS A 122 0.14 -8.75 -16.77
N ILE A 123 0.41 -9.35 -15.62
CA ILE A 123 1.59 -10.21 -15.43
C ILE A 123 1.50 -11.43 -16.32
N GLN A 124 0.32 -12.06 -16.46
CA GLN A 124 0.14 -13.21 -17.35
C GLN A 124 0.36 -12.85 -18.82
N LEU A 125 -0.14 -11.69 -19.26
CA LEU A 125 0.04 -11.22 -20.63
C LEU A 125 1.50 -10.89 -20.98
N LEU A 126 2.25 -10.33 -20.02
CA LEU A 126 3.60 -9.82 -20.24
C LEU A 126 4.70 -10.82 -19.87
N ALA A 127 4.43 -11.77 -18.97
CA ALA A 127 5.40 -12.77 -18.59
C ALA A 127 5.56 -13.80 -19.71
N LYS A 128 6.82 -14.07 -20.10
CA LYS A 128 7.11 -15.22 -20.95
C LYS A 128 6.70 -16.51 -20.21
N PRO A 129 6.11 -17.50 -20.90
CA PRO A 129 5.87 -18.79 -20.30
C PRO A 129 7.20 -19.33 -19.76
N LEU A 130 7.22 -19.73 -18.49
CA LEU A 130 8.37 -20.38 -17.88
C LEU A 130 8.65 -21.63 -18.70
N GLN A 131 9.73 -21.61 -19.50
CA GLN A 131 10.23 -22.84 -20.09
C GLN A 131 10.75 -23.69 -18.92
N PRO A 132 10.26 -24.92 -18.74
CA PRO A 132 10.79 -25.78 -17.69
C PRO A 132 12.29 -25.97 -17.92
N ALA A 133 13.07 -25.88 -16.85
CA ALA A 133 14.50 -26.13 -16.89
C ALA A 133 14.74 -27.51 -17.53
N ARG A 134 15.52 -27.54 -18.62
CA ARG A 134 15.95 -28.78 -19.29
C ARG A 134 17.02 -29.49 -18.46
#